data_AF-A0A5K0XN35-F1
#
_entry.id   AF-A0A5K0XN35-F1
#
_cell.length_a   1.000
_cell.length_b   1.000
_cell.length_c   1.000
_cell.angle_alpha   90.00
_cell.angle_beta   90.00
_cell.angle_gamma   90.00
#
_symmetry.space_group_name_H-M   'P 1'
#
loop_
_entity.id
_entity.type
_entity.pdbx_description
1 polymer ?
#
loop_
_entity_poly.entity_id
_entity_poly.type
_entity_poly.pdbx_seq_one_letter_code
_entity_poly.pdbx_strand_id
1 'polypeptide(L)'
;KDGLGHALKAIKDAVGQMDRRYFQSFIDFGELTKGEKLIPAPEVEGDLLSPNVEIDSWLTFHFHQIDIGGGSAIYAFTPSWIPVEGVAIFVPASSSKNMGGVNVHLSLLAHQAEIFRNIAHSLE
;
A
#
# COMPACT_ATOMS: atom_id res chain seq x y z
N LYS A 1 -12.16 -6.08 -23.18
CA LYS A 1 -12.59 -4.92 -22.35
C LYS A 1 -11.43 -4.66 -21.41
N ASP A 2 -10.81 -3.50 -21.51
CA ASP A 2 -9.56 -3.13 -20.80
C ASP A 2 -9.72 -3.26 -19.27
N GLY A 3 -9.19 -4.36 -18.71
CA GLY A 3 -9.28 -4.67 -17.28
C GLY A 3 -8.48 -3.69 -16.43
N LEU A 4 -7.35 -3.20 -16.96
CA LEU A 4 -6.51 -2.22 -16.28
C LEU A 4 -7.20 -0.86 -16.20
N GLY A 5 -7.79 -0.39 -17.29
CA GLY A 5 -8.57 0.84 -17.31
C GLY A 5 -9.75 0.82 -16.32
N HIS A 6 -10.42 -0.32 -16.20
CA HIS A 6 -11.49 -0.49 -15.21
C HIS A 6 -10.95 -0.44 -13.76
N ALA A 7 -9.86 -1.17 -13.48
CA ALA A 7 -9.24 -1.18 -12.15
C ALA A 7 -8.74 0.21 -11.74
N LEU A 8 -8.07 0.93 -12.65
CA LEU A 8 -7.60 2.30 -12.41
C LEU A 8 -8.75 3.26 -12.09
N LYS A 9 -9.85 3.16 -12.84
CA LYS A 9 -11.04 3.99 -12.59
C LYS A 9 -11.62 3.70 -11.21
N ALA A 10 -11.77 2.44 -10.83
CA ALA A 10 -12.30 2.05 -9.53
C ALA A 10 -11.46 2.61 -8.37
N ILE A 11 -10.13 2.49 -8.46
CA ILE A 11 -9.20 3.04 -7.45
C ILE A 11 -9.33 4.57 -7.39
N LYS A 12 -9.28 5.24 -8.55
CA LYS A 12 -9.36 6.71 -8.62
C LYS A 12 -10.67 7.24 -8.05
N ASP A 13 -11.79 6.61 -8.37
CA ASP A 13 -13.10 7.02 -7.89
C ASP A 13 -13.25 6.77 -6.38
N ALA A 14 -12.72 5.66 -5.85
CA ALA A 14 -12.73 5.38 -4.41
C ALA A 14 -11.90 6.41 -3.63
N VAL A 15 -10.65 6.67 -4.07
CA VAL A 15 -9.78 7.67 -3.44
C VAL A 15 -10.39 9.07 -3.54
N GLY A 16 -10.99 9.42 -4.69
CA GLY A 16 -11.62 10.71 -4.90
C GLY A 16 -12.85 10.98 -4.02
N GLN A 17 -13.49 9.93 -3.49
CA GLN A 17 -14.62 10.04 -2.57
C GLN A 17 -14.20 10.28 -1.11
N MET A 18 -12.94 10.06 -0.76
CA MET A 18 -12.39 10.28 0.59
C MET A 18 -12.12 11.77 0.84
N ASP A 19 -13.17 12.58 0.78
CA ASP A 19 -13.10 14.02 1.03
C ASP A 19 -13.31 14.36 2.53
N ARG A 20 -13.29 15.66 2.84
CA ARG A 20 -13.53 16.15 4.21
C ARG A 20 -14.83 15.61 4.82
N ARG A 21 -15.89 15.47 4.03
CA ARG A 21 -17.21 15.03 4.53
C ARG A 21 -17.17 13.55 4.87
N TYR A 22 -16.50 12.74 4.05
CA TYR A 22 -16.28 11.33 4.36
C TYR A 22 -15.52 11.16 5.69
N PHE A 23 -14.40 11.87 5.87
CA PHE A 23 -13.63 11.81 7.12
C PHE A 23 -14.45 12.27 8.34
N GLN A 24 -15.24 13.34 8.22
CA GLN A 24 -16.11 13.77 9.31
C GLN A 24 -17.17 12.70 9.62
N SER A 25 -17.82 12.14 8.60
CA SER A 25 -18.80 11.06 8.77
C SER A 25 -18.20 9.82 9.44
N PHE A 26 -16.95 9.49 9.16
CA PHE A 26 -16.24 8.37 9.80
C PHE A 26 -16.00 8.63 11.29
N ILE A 27 -15.61 9.86 11.65
CA ILE A 27 -15.43 10.27 13.07
C ILE A 27 -16.77 10.20 13.80
N ASP A 28 -17.82 10.76 13.21
CA ASP A 28 -19.16 10.78 13.79
C ASP A 28 -19.72 9.35 13.96
N PHE A 29 -19.48 8.47 12.98
CA PHE A 29 -19.80 7.04 13.09
C PHE A 29 -19.08 6.38 14.28
N GLY A 30 -17.79 6.66 14.47
CA GLY A 30 -17.03 6.19 15.61
C GLY A 30 -17.61 6.67 16.95
N GLU A 31 -18.08 7.92 17.03
CA GLU A 31 -18.75 8.46 18.22
C GLU A 31 -20.07 7.72 18.52
N LEU A 32 -20.89 7.51 17.49
CA LEU A 32 -22.19 6.85 17.61
C LEU A 32 -22.07 5.37 18.02
N THR A 33 -20.95 4.73 17.68
CA THR A 33 -20.72 3.29 17.90
C THR A 33 -19.77 2.99 19.05
N LYS A 34 -19.42 3.97 19.90
CA LYS A 34 -18.45 3.79 21.02
C LYS A 34 -18.73 2.64 21.98
N GLY A 35 -19.97 2.19 22.10
CA GLY A 35 -20.36 1.07 22.95
C GLY A 35 -20.40 -0.29 22.24
N GLU A 36 -20.21 -0.30 20.92
CA GLU A 36 -20.27 -1.49 20.10
C GLU A 36 -18.87 -2.12 19.97
N LYS A 37 -18.83 -3.46 19.88
CA LYS A 37 -17.58 -4.19 19.63
C LYS A 37 -17.36 -4.31 18.13
N LEU A 38 -17.05 -3.19 17.50
CA LEU A 38 -16.64 -3.19 16.10
C LEU A 38 -15.24 -3.78 15.95
N ILE A 39 -15.03 -4.52 14.87
CA ILE A 39 -13.74 -5.05 14.46
C ILE A 39 -13.19 -4.20 13.30
N PRO A 40 -11.90 -3.86 13.29
CA PRO A 40 -11.29 -3.20 12.14
C PRO A 40 -11.43 -4.05 10.88
N ALA A 41 -11.75 -3.41 9.76
CA ALA A 41 -11.69 -4.03 8.44
C ALA A 41 -10.36 -3.63 7.76
N PRO A 42 -9.68 -4.56 7.05
CA PRO A 42 -10.00 -5.98 6.92
C PRO A 42 -9.78 -6.72 8.25
N GLU A 43 -10.72 -7.62 8.59
CA GLU A 43 -10.49 -8.59 9.65
C GLU A 43 -9.50 -9.61 9.08
N VAL A 44 -8.22 -9.42 9.39
CA VAL A 44 -7.18 -10.39 8.99
C VAL A 44 -7.28 -11.56 9.97
N GLU A 45 -8.04 -12.58 9.61
CA GLU A 45 -8.03 -13.85 10.34
C GLU A 45 -6.75 -14.62 9.95
N GLY A 46 -5.64 -14.32 10.65
CA GLY A 46 -4.32 -14.92 10.41
C GLY A 46 -3.42 -14.07 9.52
N ASP A 47 -2.63 -14.73 8.67
CA ASP A 47 -1.59 -14.10 7.83
C ASP A 47 -1.98 -14.06 6.33
N LEU A 48 -3.26 -14.13 6.00
CA LEU A 48 -3.78 -14.21 4.62
C LEU A 48 -4.85 -13.15 4.36
N LEU A 49 -4.64 -12.30 3.35
CA LEU A 49 -5.64 -11.34 2.90
C LEU A 49 -6.49 -11.84 1.74
N SER A 50 -5.99 -12.83 0.98
CA SER A 50 -6.67 -13.36 -0.20
C SER A 50 -8.16 -13.65 0.05
N PRO A 51 -9.07 -13.13 -0.80
CA PRO A 51 -8.81 -12.56 -2.13
C PRO A 51 -8.53 -11.04 -2.14
N ASN A 52 -8.41 -10.40 -0.98
CA ASN A 52 -8.13 -8.98 -0.85
C ASN A 52 -6.61 -8.70 -0.93
N VAL A 53 -6.28 -7.43 -1.14
CA VAL A 53 -4.89 -6.92 -1.10
C VAL A 53 -4.85 -5.59 -0.36
N GLU A 54 -3.74 -5.34 0.31
CA GLU A 54 -3.43 -4.07 0.97
C GLU A 54 -2.24 -3.43 0.28
N ILE A 55 -2.32 -2.13 -0.02
CA ILE A 55 -1.28 -1.40 -0.73
C ILE A 55 -0.88 -0.17 0.09
N ASP A 56 0.35 -0.20 0.59
CA ASP A 56 0.95 0.89 1.35
C ASP A 56 1.90 1.70 0.48
N SER A 57 1.56 2.97 0.24
CA SER A 57 2.42 3.87 -0.51
C SER A 57 3.30 4.70 0.41
N TRP A 58 4.60 4.41 0.41
CA TRP A 58 5.63 5.21 1.09
C TRP A 58 6.31 6.21 0.15
N LEU A 59 5.77 6.38 -1.06
CA LEU A 59 6.37 7.20 -2.12
C LEU A 59 6.45 8.69 -1.77
N THR A 60 5.56 9.16 -0.90
CA THR A 60 5.50 10.55 -0.46
C THR A 60 6.29 10.81 0.81
N PHE A 61 6.88 9.78 1.42
CA PHE A 61 7.71 9.95 2.60
C PHE A 61 9.07 10.52 2.22
N HIS A 62 9.43 11.64 2.84
CA HIS A 62 10.67 12.35 2.61
C HIS A 62 11.85 11.77 3.41
N PHE A 63 12.06 10.46 3.36
CA PHE A 63 13.13 9.80 4.12
C PHE A 63 14.51 10.37 3.80
N HIS A 64 14.73 10.77 2.55
CA HIS A 64 15.95 11.45 2.09
C HIS A 64 16.15 12.87 2.66
N GLN A 65 15.25 13.38 3.50
CA GLN A 65 15.42 14.66 4.21
C GLN A 65 15.76 14.46 5.69
N ILE A 66 15.73 13.23 6.18
CA ILE A 66 16.01 12.91 7.58
C ILE A 66 17.53 12.78 7.74
N ASP A 67 18.11 13.65 8.56
CA ASP A 67 19.48 13.54 9.08
C ASP A 67 19.40 13.40 10.60
N ILE A 68 19.91 12.27 11.13
CA ILE A 68 19.91 11.96 12.56
C ILE A 68 21.15 12.52 13.29
N GLY A 69 21.84 13.50 12.68
CA GLY A 69 23.05 14.15 13.20
C GLY A 69 24.35 13.59 12.63
N GLY A 70 24.27 12.81 11.54
CA GLY A 70 25.41 12.18 10.87
C GLY A 70 25.99 12.98 9.71
N GLY A 71 25.32 14.07 9.29
CA GLY A 71 25.76 14.92 8.18
C GLY A 71 25.41 14.39 6.79
N SER A 72 24.57 13.35 6.71
CA SER A 72 24.04 12.81 5.46
C SER A 72 22.63 12.30 5.66
N ALA A 73 21.76 12.53 4.68
CA ALA A 73 20.41 12.01 4.68
C ALA A 73 20.36 10.48 4.60
N ILE A 74 19.28 9.89 5.10
CA ILE A 74 18.99 8.46 4.92
C ILE A 74 18.95 8.12 3.43
N TYR A 75 19.82 7.19 3.03
CA TYR A 75 20.00 6.79 1.63
C TYR A 75 18.87 5.92 1.08
N ALA A 76 18.32 5.03 1.91
CA ALA A 76 17.21 4.15 1.56
C ALA A 76 16.42 3.76 2.81
N PHE A 77 15.11 3.58 2.64
CA PHE A 77 14.21 3.03 3.64
C PHE A 77 13.50 1.84 3.02
N THR A 78 13.60 0.67 3.65
CA THR A 78 13.03 -0.58 3.16
C THR A 78 12.20 -1.20 4.27
N PRO A 79 11.02 -1.78 3.97
CA PRO A 79 10.26 -2.48 4.98
C PRO A 79 11.05 -3.67 5.55
N SER A 80 10.77 -4.02 6.80
CA SER A 80 11.22 -5.30 7.36
C SER A 80 10.49 -6.48 6.69
N TRP A 81 10.71 -7.70 7.19
CA TRP A 81 9.91 -8.84 6.79
C TRP A 81 8.40 -8.56 6.97
N ILE A 82 7.61 -8.84 5.93
CA ILE A 82 6.16 -8.67 5.88
C ILE A 82 5.54 -10.07 6.05
N PRO A 83 5.02 -10.41 7.24
CA PRO A 83 4.53 -11.76 7.52
C PRO A 83 3.08 -12.01 7.04
N VAL A 84 2.48 -11.07 6.30
CA VAL A 84 1.08 -11.15 5.85
C VAL A 84 1.04 -11.24 4.33
N GLU A 85 0.33 -12.22 3.79
CA GLU A 85 0.08 -12.35 2.35
C GLU A 85 -0.88 -11.27 1.85
N GLY A 86 -0.66 -10.81 0.62
CA GLY A 86 -1.51 -9.82 -0.05
C GLY A 86 -1.16 -8.37 0.26
N VAL A 87 -0.13 -8.13 1.08
CA VAL A 87 0.39 -6.78 1.38
C VAL A 87 1.48 -6.40 0.38
N ALA A 88 1.34 -5.20 -0.20
CA ALA A 88 2.31 -4.59 -1.12
C ALA A 88 2.76 -3.22 -0.61
N ILE A 89 4.06 -2.99 -0.46
CA ILE A 89 4.63 -1.72 -0.01
C ILE A 89 5.42 -1.08 -1.16
N PHE A 90 5.05 0.14 -1.53
CA PHE A 90 5.63 0.90 -2.62
C PHE A 90 6.63 1.89 -2.03
N VAL A 91 7.92 1.70 -2.35
CA VAL A 91 8.99 2.58 -1.86
C VAL A 91 9.73 3.25 -3.02
N PRO A 92 10.20 4.51 -2.86
CA PRO A 92 11.04 5.14 -3.86
C PRO A 92 12.28 4.29 -4.14
N ALA A 93 12.62 4.07 -5.40
CA ALA A 93 13.88 3.43 -5.74
C ALA A 93 15.03 4.37 -5.34
N SER A 94 15.95 3.88 -4.51
CA SER A 94 17.15 4.64 -4.14
C SER A 94 18.08 4.71 -5.36
N SER A 95 18.02 5.81 -6.11
CA SER A 95 19.00 6.11 -7.15
C SER A 95 19.66 7.47 -6.87
N SER A 96 20.98 7.44 -6.71
CA SER A 96 21.76 8.65 -6.40
C SER A 96 21.82 9.65 -7.56
N LYS A 97 21.37 9.28 -8.77
CA LYS A 97 21.49 10.10 -9.98
C LYS A 97 20.40 9.72 -11.01
N ASN A 98 19.29 10.44 -10.99
CA ASN A 98 18.42 10.69 -12.15
C ASN A 98 17.51 9.59 -12.74
N MET A 99 17.11 8.53 -12.02
CA MET A 99 15.97 7.71 -12.45
C MET A 99 15.02 7.41 -11.30
N GLY A 100 13.86 8.08 -11.30
CA GLY A 100 12.78 7.97 -10.32
C GLY A 100 11.96 6.70 -10.50
N GLY A 101 12.53 5.56 -10.12
CA GLY A 101 11.84 4.27 -10.09
C GLY A 101 11.03 4.06 -8.80
N VAL A 102 10.22 3.00 -8.80
CA VAL A 102 9.51 2.49 -7.62
C VAL A 102 9.92 1.04 -7.41
N ASN A 103 10.30 0.71 -6.18
CA ASN A 103 10.43 -0.68 -5.74
C ASN A 103 9.12 -1.10 -5.08
N VAL A 104 8.62 -2.29 -5.42
CA VAL A 104 7.42 -2.88 -4.82
C VAL A 104 7.84 -4.10 -4.01
N HIS A 105 7.64 -4.06 -2.70
CA HIS A 105 7.81 -5.19 -1.80
C HIS A 105 6.45 -5.88 -1.65
N LEU A 106 6.29 -7.07 -2.24
CA LEU A 106 5.02 -7.80 -2.26
C LEU A 106 5.17 -9.14 -1.55
N SER A 107 4.28 -9.42 -0.60
CA SER A 107 4.20 -10.69 0.11
C SER A 107 3.11 -11.57 -0.49
N LEU A 108 3.48 -12.77 -0.94
CA LEU A 108 2.60 -13.76 -1.56
C LEU A 108 2.95 -15.17 -1.10
N LEU A 109 1.99 -16.09 -1.16
CA LEU A 109 2.30 -17.51 -1.07
C LEU A 109 3.22 -17.91 -2.22
N ALA A 110 4.11 -18.88 -1.97
CA ALA A 110 5.11 -19.31 -2.95
C ALA A 110 4.52 -19.58 -4.35
N HIS A 111 3.42 -20.32 -4.42
CA HIS A 111 2.74 -20.63 -5.68
C HIS A 111 2.12 -19.41 -6.38
N GLN A 112 1.56 -18.45 -5.63
CA GLN A 112 1.04 -17.19 -6.17
C GLN A 112 2.18 -16.32 -6.69
N ALA A 113 3.32 -16.28 -6.01
CA ALA A 113 4.49 -15.54 -6.45
C ALA A 113 5.02 -16.07 -7.79
N GLU A 114 4.97 -17.38 -8.02
CA GLU A 114 5.38 -17.96 -9.31
C GLU A 114 4.47 -17.50 -10.45
N ILE A 115 3.16 -17.51 -10.21
CA ILE A 115 2.16 -17.03 -11.17
C ILE A 115 2.36 -15.53 -11.40
N PHE A 116 2.53 -14.75 -10.34
CA PHE A 116 2.71 -13.30 -10.41
C PHE A 116 3.90 -12.92 -11.29
N ARG A 117 5.05 -13.62 -11.16
CA ARG A 117 6.23 -13.37 -12.02
C ARG A 117 5.93 -13.51 -13.51
N ASN A 118 5.00 -14.39 -13.89
CA ASN A 118 4.64 -14.61 -15.29
C ASN A 118 3.69 -13.53 -15.84
N ILE A 119 2.89 -12.89 -14.98
CA ILE A 119 1.88 -11.88 -15.39
C ILE A 119 2.29 -10.43 -15.08
N ALA A 120 3.27 -10.21 -14.21
CA ALA A 120 3.65 -8.87 -13.74
C ALA A 120 4.16 -7.93 -14.86
N HIS A 121 4.57 -8.50 -15.99
CA HIS A 121 5.10 -7.76 -17.14
C HIS A 121 4.12 -7.70 -18.33
N SER A 122 2.93 -8.30 -18.23
CA SER A 122 1.90 -8.17 -19.28
C SER A 122 1.15 -6.86 -19.11
N LEU A 123 1.51 -5.86 -19.93
CA LEU A 123 0.85 -4.56 -20.01
C LEU A 123 -0.19 -4.53 -21.14
N GLU A 124 -1.03 -5.57 -21.24
CA GLU A 124 -2.14 -5.63 -22.20
C GLU A 124 -3.42 -4.99 -21.67
#